data_AF-A0A1F5VTW7-F1
#
_entry.id   AF-A0A1F5VTW7-F1
#
_cell.length_a   1.000
_cell.length_b   1.000
_cell.length_c   1.000
_cell.angle_alpha   90.00
_cell.angle_beta   90.00
_cell.angle_gamma   90.00
#
_symmetry.space_group_name_H-M   'P 1'
#
loop_
_entity.id
_entity.type
_entity.pdbx_description
1 polymer ?
#
loop_
_entity_poly.entity_id
_entity_poly.type
_entity_poly.pdbx_seq_one_letter_code
_entity_poly.pdbx_strand_id
1 'polypeptide(L)' 'MFILFLGFVPLLVCAAEEGEILDPVPNITFIQATVDDSTGGNNNAILEPGETAKIAVRVFNMGSATAWQVFG' A
#
# COMPACT_ATOMS: atom_id res chain seq x y z
N MET A 1 -19.85 -50.11 21.28
CA MET A 1 -20.94 -49.41 20.58
C MET A 1 -20.35 -48.16 19.94
N PHE A 2 -19.89 -48.29 18.69
CA PHE A 2 -19.31 -47.20 17.91
C PHE A 2 -20.46 -46.36 17.32
N ILE A 3 -20.53 -45.07 17.63
CA ILE A 3 -21.47 -44.17 16.95
C ILE A 3 -20.68 -43.52 15.81
N LEU A 4 -20.96 -43.98 14.59
CA LEU A 4 -20.53 -43.31 13.36
C LEU A 4 -21.28 -41.97 13.26
N PHE A 5 -20.57 -40.84 13.38
CA PHE A 5 -21.09 -39.55 12.93
C PHE A 5 -20.80 -39.43 11.43
N LEU A 6 -21.79 -39.82 10.62
CA LEU A 6 -21.87 -39.46 9.20
C LEU A 6 -22.45 -38.05 9.12
N GLY A 7 -21.56 -37.08 8.84
CA GLY A 7 -21.92 -35.69 8.59
C GLY A 7 -20.91 -35.05 7.66
N PHE A 8 -20.89 -35.48 6.40
CA PHE A 8 -20.08 -34.83 5.36
C PHE A 8 -20.89 -33.67 4.78
N VAL A 9 -20.69 -32.47 5.31
CA VAL A 9 -21.06 -31.23 4.64
C VAL A 9 -19.82 -30.79 3.86
N PRO A 10 -19.78 -30.84 2.52
CA PRO A 10 -18.68 -30.24 1.78
C PRO A 10 -18.92 -28.74 1.74
N LEU A 11 -18.58 -28.05 2.83
CA LEU A 11 -18.38 -26.62 2.78
C LEU A 11 -17.15 -26.40 1.90
N LEU A 12 -17.33 -25.68 0.81
CA LEU A 12 -16.28 -25.22 -0.08
C LEU A 12 -15.34 -24.30 0.73
N VAL A 13 -14.43 -24.89 1.49
CA VAL A 13 -13.29 -24.20 2.07
C VAL A 13 -12.34 -24.01 0.90
N CYS A 14 -12.29 -22.79 0.38
CA CYS A 14 -11.13 -22.36 -0.39
C CYS A 14 -9.91 -22.53 0.52
N ALA A 15 -8.92 -23.29 0.06
CA ALA A 15 -7.70 -23.50 0.81
C ALA A 15 -7.04 -22.14 1.08
N ALA A 16 -7.21 -21.63 2.29
CA ALA A 16 -6.15 -20.90 2.96
C ALA A 16 -5.37 -21.97 3.71
N GLU A 17 -4.39 -22.55 3.01
CA GLU A 17 -3.29 -23.27 3.64
C GLU A 17 -2.81 -22.47 4.86
N GLU A 18 -2.59 -23.15 5.99
CA GLU A 18 -2.12 -22.53 7.24
C GLU A 18 -0.74 -21.91 7.05
N GLY A 19 -0.72 -20.72 6.44
CA GLY A 19 0.36 -19.77 6.54
C GLY A 19 0.24 -19.09 7.89
N GLU A 20 1.36 -18.96 8.59
CA GLU A 20 1.54 -18.09 9.75
C GLU A 20 0.60 -16.89 9.65
N ILE A 21 -0.22 -16.64 10.68
CA ILE A 21 -1.05 -15.45 10.77
C ILE A 21 -0.08 -14.26 10.85
N LEU A 22 0.30 -13.71 9.70
CA LEU A 22 1.11 -12.50 9.66
C LEU A 22 0.23 -11.37 10.12
N ASP A 23 0.66 -10.68 11.17
CA ASP A 23 -0.02 -9.46 11.61
C ASP A 23 -0.16 -8.50 10.43
N PRO A 24 -1.32 -7.86 10.24
CA PRO A 24 -1.47 -6.90 9.18
C PRO A 24 -0.54 -5.71 9.45
N VAL A 25 0.45 -5.50 8.57
CA VAL A 25 1.45 -4.42 8.70
C VAL A 25 1.26 -3.41 7.56
N PRO A 26 1.21 -2.09 7.82
CA PRO A 26 1.28 -1.08 6.78
C PRO A 26 2.70 -0.99 6.23
N ASN A 27 2.84 -0.92 4.90
CA ASN A 27 4.15 -0.80 4.24
C ASN A 27 4.07 0.25 3.13
N ILE A 28 4.59 1.44 3.40
CA ILE A 28 4.56 2.57 2.46
C ILE A 28 5.79 2.58 1.58
N THR A 29 5.57 2.47 0.27
CA THR A 29 6.60 2.52 -0.75
C THR A 29 6.52 3.84 -1.51
N PHE A 30 7.66 4.49 -1.69
CA PHE A 30 7.80 5.64 -2.59
C PHE A 30 7.64 5.19 -4.04
N ILE A 31 6.81 5.89 -4.81
CA ILE A 31 6.61 5.62 -6.23
C ILE A 31 7.33 6.66 -7.08
N GLN A 32 7.06 7.94 -6.82
CA GLN A 32 7.59 9.03 -7.62
C GLN A 32 7.48 10.36 -6.89
N ALA A 33 8.38 11.29 -7.23
CA ALA A 33 8.24 12.71 -6.97
C ALA A 33 8.22 13.45 -8.31
N THR A 34 7.36 14.44 -8.43
CA THR A 34 7.29 15.34 -9.59
C THR A 34 7.41 16.78 -9.14
N VAL A 35 8.09 17.59 -9.94
CA VAL A 35 8.23 19.04 -9.74
C VAL A 35 7.44 19.73 -10.85
N ASP A 36 6.48 20.56 -10.45
CA ASP A 36 5.73 21.45 -11.35
C ASP A 36 6.09 22.89 -11.02
N ASP A 37 7.01 23.44 -11.81
CA ASP A 37 7.51 24.80 -11.74
C ASP A 37 6.84 25.73 -12.78
N SER A 38 5.75 25.30 -13.41
CA SER A 38 5.08 26.04 -14.50
C SER A 38 4.55 27.44 -14.12
N THR A 39 4.27 27.68 -12.83
CA THR A 39 3.68 28.93 -12.33
C THR A 39 4.69 29.81 -11.57
N GLY A 40 5.94 29.37 -11.41
CA GLY A 40 6.95 30.07 -10.59
C GLY A 40 8.41 29.77 -10.93
N GLY A 41 8.66 29.15 -12.07
CA GLY A 41 9.98 28.81 -12.62
C GLY A 41 9.98 28.80 -14.14
N ASN A 42 10.80 27.95 -14.75
CA ASN A 42 11.03 27.92 -16.20
C ASN A 42 10.42 26.69 -16.90
N ASN A 43 9.61 25.90 -16.19
CA ASN A 43 8.89 24.72 -16.66
C ASN A 43 9.81 23.60 -17.18
N ASN A 44 10.96 23.39 -16.52
CA ASN A 44 11.92 22.35 -16.88
C ASN A 44 11.88 21.13 -15.93
N ALA A 45 10.98 21.13 -14.95
CA ALA A 45 10.84 20.10 -13.92
C ALA A 45 12.09 19.92 -13.02
N ILE A 46 12.92 20.94 -12.91
CA ILE A 46 14.08 21.03 -12.01
C ILE A 46 13.86 22.25 -11.12
N LEU A 47 13.82 22.06 -9.80
CA LEU A 47 13.67 23.20 -8.88
C LEU A 47 15.01 23.94 -8.76
N GLU A 48 15.07 25.15 -9.31
CA GLU A 48 16.27 25.99 -9.28
C GLU A 48 16.21 27.07 -8.17
N PRO A 49 17.36 27.59 -7.70
CA PRO A 49 17.37 28.64 -6.68
C PRO A 49 16.59 29.90 -7.12
N GLY A 50 15.64 30.32 -6.29
CA GLY A 50 14.79 31.48 -6.55
C GLY A 50 13.47 31.16 -7.23
N GLU A 51 13.25 29.91 -7.65
CA GLU A 51 11.98 29.47 -8.21
C GLU A 51 11.00 28.97 -7.14
N THR A 52 9.72 28.96 -7.48
CA THR A 52 8.66 28.34 -6.69
C THR A 52 7.97 27.26 -7.52
N ALA A 53 8.00 26.02 -7.02
CA ALA A 53 7.38 24.88 -7.67
C ALA A 53 6.46 24.11 -6.72
N LYS A 54 5.47 23.42 -7.28
CA LYS A 54 4.67 22.42 -6.57
C LYS A 54 5.37 21.08 -6.64
N ILE A 55 5.66 20.50 -5.49
CA ILE A 55 6.20 19.13 -5.40
C ILE A 55 5.05 18.19 -5.06
N ALA A 56 4.82 17.20 -5.91
CA ALA A 56 3.87 16.13 -5.63
C ALA A 56 4.64 14.83 -5.40
N VAL A 57 4.39 14.18 -4.26
CA VAL A 57 4.96 12.88 -3.92
C VAL A 57 3.86 11.84 -3.98
N ARG A 58 4.10 10.79 -4.76
CA ARG A 58 3.22 9.63 -4.85
C ARG A 58 3.80 8.50 -4.03
N VAL A 59 3.01 8.01 -3.08
CA VAL A 59 3.31 6.83 -2.28
C VAL A 59 2.21 5.78 -2.44
N PHE A 60 2.55 4.53 -2.17
CA PHE A 60 1.60 3.43 -2.23
C PHE A 60 1.78 2.51 -1.02
N ASN A 61 0.66 2.10 -0.41
CA ASN A 61 0.68 1.11 0.67
C ASN A 61 0.65 -0.31 0.07
N MET A 62 1.79 -0.97 0.06
CA MET A 62 1.95 -2.38 -0.36
C MET A 62 1.65 -3.36 0.79
N GLY A 63 1.41 -2.86 2.00
CA GLY A 63 1.10 -3.66 3.17
C GLY A 63 -0.37 -4.12 3.22
N SER A 64 -0.65 -5.01 4.16
CA SER A 64 -1.99 -5.57 4.38
C SER A 64 -2.82 -4.77 5.40
N ALA A 65 -2.20 -3.85 6.15
CA ALA A 65 -2.91 -2.94 7.06
C ALA A 65 -3.08 -1.54 6.46
N THR A 66 -4.12 -0.82 6.89
CA THR A 66 -4.32 0.59 6.56
C THR A 66 -3.21 1.46 7.14
N ALA A 67 -2.59 2.29 6.30
CA ALA A 67 -1.69 3.35 6.72
C ALA A 67 -2.46 4.67 6.86
N TRP A 68 -2.26 5.37 7.99
CA TRP A 68 -3.03 6.59 8.32
C TRP A 68 -2.34 7.88 7.90
N GLN A 69 -1.01 7.92 7.98
CA GLN A 69 -0.22 9.12 7.70
C GLN A 69 1.23 8.76 7.39
N VAL A 70 1.91 9.68 6.71
CA VAL A 70 3.34 9.66 6.46
C VAL A 70 3.93 10.85 7.19
N PHE A 71 4.92 10.61 8.05
CA PHE A 71 5.66 11.65 8.77
C PHE A 71 7.03 11.85 8.13
N GLY A 72 7.53 13.09 8.17
CA GLY A 72 8.84 13.50 7.69
C GLY A 72 9.22 14.86 8.23
#